data_AF-A0AAN4PCJ0-F1
#
_entry.id   AF-A0AAN4PCJ0-F1
#
_cell.length_a   1.000
_cell.length_b   1.000
_cell.length_c   1.000
_cell.angle_alpha   90.00
_cell.angle_beta   90.00
_cell.angle_gamma   90.00
#
_symmetry.space_group_name_H-M   'P 1'
#
loop_
_entity.id
_entity.type
_entity.pdbx_description
1 polymer ?
#
loop_
_entity_poly.entity_id
_entity_poly.type
_entity_poly.pdbx_seq_one_letter_code
_entity_poly.pdbx_strand_id
1 'polypeptide(L)'
;MSAILRRLQGGNLEVFKFGMYVIFPIGWMYYFGTNLDERFSVPGFWPTAEQSHKIPLEKEEIDRELARMRTVDAIRRERRLQREAMEAQAQAQVAAQAENAE
;
A
#
# COMPACT_ATOMS: atom_id res chain seq x y z
N MET A 1 21.37 27.10 -48.45
CA MET A 1 21.19 27.11 -46.98
C MET A 1 20.39 28.34 -46.58
N SER A 2 19.27 28.17 -45.87
CA SER A 2 18.33 29.26 -45.52
C SER A 2 19.03 30.40 -44.76
N ALA A 3 18.73 31.65 -45.11
CA ALA A 3 19.30 32.86 -44.50
C ALA A 3 19.08 32.93 -42.98
N ILE A 4 18.05 32.24 -42.48
CA ILE A 4 17.71 32.13 -41.05
C ILE A 4 18.78 31.34 -40.29
N LEU A 5 19.27 30.24 -40.87
CA LEU A 5 20.29 29.38 -40.27
C LEU A 5 21.65 30.10 -40.16
N ARG A 6 21.97 30.97 -41.11
CA ARG A 6 23.21 31.76 -41.11
C ARG A 6 23.18 32.89 -40.06
N ARG A 7 21.98 33.34 -39.67
CA ARG A 7 21.77 34.37 -38.62
C ARG A 7 21.82 33.79 -37.20
N LEU A 8 21.62 32.48 -37.09
CA LEU A 8 21.69 31.67 -35.86
C LEU A 8 23.09 31.06 -35.62
N GLN A 9 24.15 31.54 -36.28
CA GLN A 9 25.53 31.10 -36.01
C GLN A 9 26.27 32.07 -35.08
N GLY A 10 27.26 31.57 -34.34
CA GLY A 10 28.04 32.36 -33.38
C GLY A 10 27.24 32.72 -32.12
N GLY A 11 27.49 33.89 -31.52
CA GLY A 11 26.86 34.32 -30.27
C GLY A 11 25.31 34.35 -30.30
N ASN A 12 24.70 34.54 -31.48
CA ASN A 12 23.24 34.46 -31.63
C ASN A 12 22.67 33.06 -31.32
N LEU A 13 23.47 32.00 -31.54
CA LEU A 13 23.10 30.63 -31.15
C LEU A 13 23.06 30.49 -29.64
N GLU A 14 24.02 31.10 -28.94
CA GLU A 14 24.11 31.04 -27.48
C GLU A 14 22.94 31.78 -26.82
N VAL A 15 22.54 32.93 -27.37
CA VAL A 15 21.35 33.67 -26.93
C VAL A 15 20.07 32.85 -27.16
N PHE A 16 19.95 32.17 -28.30
CA PHE A 16 18.82 31.29 -28.56
C PHE A 16 18.78 30.11 -27.57
N LYS A 17 19.92 29.46 -27.32
CA LYS A 17 20.02 28.36 -26.34
C LYS A 17 19.67 28.84 -24.93
N PHE A 18 20.17 30.01 -24.54
CA PHE A 18 19.84 30.63 -23.25
C PHE A 18 18.34 30.90 -23.13
N GLY A 19 17.73 31.52 -24.14
CA GLY A 19 16.28 31.76 -24.19
C GLY A 19 15.48 30.46 -24.08
N MET A 20 15.89 29.41 -24.80
CA MET A 20 15.26 28.08 -24.69
C MET A 20 15.39 27.51 -23.28
N TYR A 21 16.56 27.58 -22.65
CA TYR A 21 16.76 27.05 -21.30
C TYR A 21 16.02 27.82 -20.21
N VAL A 22 15.69 29.09 -20.44
CA VAL A 22 14.86 29.88 -19.52
C VAL A 22 13.37 29.60 -19.78
N ILE A 23 12.94 29.63 -21.05
CA ILE A 23 11.52 29.47 -21.41
C ILE A 23 11.03 28.03 -21.19
N PHE A 24 11.87 27.03 -21.42
CA PHE A 24 11.51 25.62 -21.27
C PHE A 24 11.01 25.28 -19.84
N PRO A 25 11.77 25.51 -18.76
CA PRO A 25 11.30 25.20 -17.41
C PRO A 25 10.11 26.09 -16.99
N ILE A 26 10.08 27.36 -17.41
CA ILE A 26 8.97 28.28 -17.10
C ILE A 26 7.68 27.79 -17.76
N GLY A 27 7.73 27.44 -19.04
CA GLY A 27 6.59 26.91 -19.78
C GLY A 27 6.12 25.56 -19.24
N TRP A 28 7.06 24.68 -18.86
CA TRP A 28 6.74 23.41 -18.22
C TRP A 28 6.04 23.61 -16.88
N MET A 29 6.54 24.53 -16.04
CA MET A 29 5.89 24.89 -14.78
C MET A 29 4.55 25.58 -14.99
N TYR A 30 4.38 26.40 -16.03
CA TYR A 30 3.08 27.02 -16.31
C TYR A 30 2.03 25.99 -16.74
N TYR A 31 2.42 25.05 -17.60
CA TYR A 31 1.53 24.01 -18.11
C TYR A 31 1.17 22.96 -17.05
N PHE A 32 2.16 22.46 -16.31
CA PHE A 32 1.94 21.42 -15.30
C PHE A 32 1.69 21.98 -13.88
N GLY A 33 2.30 23.10 -13.51
CA GLY A 33 2.37 23.54 -12.12
C GLY A 33 1.06 24.05 -11.49
N THR A 34 0.02 24.31 -12.28
CA THR A 34 -1.24 24.87 -11.77
C THR A 34 -2.41 23.88 -11.75
N ASN A 35 -2.25 22.68 -12.33
CA ASN A 35 -3.35 21.73 -12.54
C ASN A 35 -2.89 20.26 -12.45
N LEU A 36 -1.91 19.95 -11.59
CA LEU A 36 -1.45 18.56 -11.39
C LEU A 36 -2.54 17.70 -10.75
N ASP A 37 -3.25 18.23 -9.76
CA ASP A 37 -4.20 17.46 -8.97
C ASP A 37 -5.38 16.95 -9.82
N GLU A 38 -5.98 17.81 -10.65
CA GLU A 38 -7.07 17.42 -11.55
C GLU A 38 -6.61 16.47 -12.68
N ARG A 39 -5.38 16.61 -13.17
CA ARG A 39 -4.85 15.77 -14.27
C ARG A 39 -4.33 14.41 -13.84
N PHE A 40 -3.83 14.30 -12.61
CA PHE A 40 -3.14 13.11 -12.12
C PHE A 40 -3.85 12.44 -10.93
N SER A 41 -4.95 13.01 -10.41
CA SER A 41 -5.77 12.30 -9.44
C SER A 41 -6.48 11.12 -10.08
N VAL A 42 -6.49 10.00 -9.35
CA VAL A 42 -7.23 8.80 -9.74
C VAL A 42 -8.59 8.84 -9.02
N PRO A 43 -9.71 8.91 -9.74
CA PRO A 43 -11.02 8.87 -9.12
C PRO A 43 -11.19 7.58 -8.31
N GLY A 44 -11.58 7.71 -7.04
CA GLY A 44 -11.76 6.55 -6.16
C GLY A 44 -10.47 5.85 -5.75
N PHE A 45 -9.32 6.54 -5.79
CA PHE A 45 -8.05 6.00 -5.27
C PHE A 45 -8.16 5.52 -3.82
N TRP A 46 -8.89 6.27 -2.99
CA TRP A 46 -9.11 5.91 -1.60
C TRP A 46 -10.40 5.10 -1.43
N PRO A 47 -10.40 4.06 -0.57
CA PRO A 47 -11.61 3.35 -0.22
C PRO A 47 -12.67 4.31 0.29
N THR A 48 -13.93 4.08 -0.09
CA THR A 48 -15.02 4.92 0.39
C THR A 48 -15.26 4.70 1.89
N ALA A 49 -15.94 5.64 2.55
CA ALA A 49 -16.32 5.49 3.96
C ALA A 49 -17.20 4.26 4.23
N GLU A 50 -17.89 3.75 3.21
CA GLU A 50 -18.67 2.50 3.28
C GLU A 50 -17.79 1.25 3.24
N GLN A 51 -16.68 1.30 2.50
CA GLN A 51 -15.68 0.23 2.42
C GLN A 51 -14.70 0.25 3.60
N SER A 52 -14.67 1.35 4.33
CA SER A 52 -13.84 1.52 5.51
C SER A 52 -14.44 0.78 6.70
N HIS A 53 -13.58 0.18 7.54
CA HIS A 53 -14.01 -0.46 8.78
C HIS A 53 -14.67 0.58 9.69
N LYS A 54 -15.97 0.42 9.95
CA LYS A 54 -16.71 1.28 10.87
C LYS A 54 -16.48 0.81 12.29
N ILE A 55 -16.00 1.71 13.14
CA ILE A 55 -15.85 1.43 14.57
C ILE A 55 -17.26 1.46 15.18
N PRO A 56 -17.65 0.43 15.96
CA PRO A 56 -18.91 0.45 16.69
C PRO A 56 -18.99 1.67 17.62
N LEU A 57 -20.01 2.50 17.45
CA LEU A 57 -20.21 3.71 18.28
C LEU A 57 -21.31 3.50 19.32
N GLU A 58 -22.28 2.65 19.02
CA GLU A 58 -23.40 2.36 19.90
C GLU A 58 -23.06 1.27 20.90
N LYS A 59 -23.55 1.41 22.14
CA LYS A 59 -23.26 0.44 23.23
C LYS A 59 -23.65 -1.00 22.86
N GLU A 60 -24.82 -1.18 22.24
CA GLU A 60 -25.30 -2.50 21.83
C GLU A 60 -24.42 -3.15 20.75
N GLU A 61 -23.87 -2.34 19.84
CA GLU A 61 -22.97 -2.78 18.78
C GLU A 61 -21.61 -3.19 19.36
N ILE A 62 -21.10 -2.41 20.32
CA ILE A 62 -19.88 -2.71 21.06
C ILE A 62 -20.03 -4.03 21.83
N ASP A 63 -21.13 -4.23 22.55
CA ASP A 63 -21.37 -5.44 23.33
C ASP A 63 -21.46 -6.69 22.42
N ARG A 64 -22.10 -6.55 21.24
CA ARG A 64 -22.18 -7.62 20.24
C ARG A 64 -20.81 -7.96 19.66
N GLU A 65 -20.02 -6.96 19.31
CA GLU A 65 -18.68 -7.17 18.75
C GLU A 65 -17.72 -7.74 19.81
N LEU A 66 -17.83 -7.32 21.06
CA LEU A 66 -17.08 -7.88 22.18
C LEU A 66 -17.45 -9.35 22.46
N ALA A 67 -18.74 -9.69 22.40
CA ALA A 67 -19.19 -11.07 22.48
C ALA A 67 -18.62 -11.92 21.34
N ARG A 68 -18.62 -11.40 20.10
CA ARG A 68 -18.00 -12.04 18.93
C ARG A 68 -16.50 -12.26 19.14
N MET A 69 -15.77 -11.28 19.68
CA MET A 69 -14.34 -11.44 19.98
C MET A 69 -14.09 -12.53 21.01
N ARG A 70 -14.87 -12.55 22.10
CA ARG A 70 -14.75 -13.56 23.17
C ARG A 70 -14.99 -14.99 22.67
N THR A 71 -15.98 -15.21 21.80
CA THR A 71 -16.24 -16.54 21.24
C THR A 71 -15.11 -16.98 20.32
N VAL A 72 -14.59 -16.10 19.47
CA VAL A 72 -13.44 -16.38 18.61
C VAL A 72 -12.21 -16.76 19.43
N ASP A 73 -11.94 -16.04 20.52
CA ASP A 73 -10.80 -16.31 21.38
C ASP A 73 -10.93 -17.63 22.14
N ALA A 74 -12.13 -17.96 22.61
CA ALA A 74 -12.42 -19.26 23.23
C ALA A 74 -12.15 -20.41 22.25
N ILE A 75 -12.67 -20.32 21.02
CA ILE A 75 -12.46 -21.33 19.97
C ILE A 75 -10.97 -21.46 19.62
N ARG A 76 -10.25 -20.34 19.49
CA ARG A 76 -8.80 -20.36 19.24
C ARG A 76 -8.05 -21.04 20.38
N ARG A 77 -8.45 -20.80 21.64
CA ARG A 77 -7.85 -21.43 22.81
C ARG A 77 -8.06 -22.94 22.81
N GLU A 78 -9.28 -23.39 22.58
CA GLU A 78 -9.60 -24.82 22.49
C GLU A 78 -8.81 -25.50 21.38
N ARG A 79 -8.72 -24.88 20.19
CA ARG A 79 -7.91 -25.41 19.08
C ARG A 79 -6.43 -25.52 19.42
N ARG A 80 -5.87 -24.58 20.20
CA ARG A 80 -4.47 -24.67 20.65
C ARG A 80 -4.29 -25.86 21.59
N LEU A 81 -5.15 -25.99 22.59
CA LEU A 81 -5.09 -27.09 23.57
C LEU A 81 -5.26 -28.47 22.89
N GLN A 82 -6.16 -28.58 21.91
CA GLN A 82 -6.32 -29.82 21.15
C GLN A 82 -5.08 -30.18 20.34
N ARG A 83 -4.43 -29.20 19.71
CA ARG A 83 -3.17 -29.41 18.98
C ARG A 83 -2.05 -29.85 19.91
N GLU A 84 -1.87 -29.16 21.02
CA GLU A 84 -0.87 -29.51 22.04
C GLU A 84 -1.10 -30.94 22.58
N ALA A 85 -2.36 -31.33 22.82
CA ALA A 85 -2.70 -32.67 23.27
C ALA A 85 -2.41 -33.74 22.19
N MET A 86 -2.73 -33.47 20.92
CA MET A 86 -2.42 -34.38 19.81
C MET A 86 -0.90 -34.52 19.60
N GLU A 87 -0.16 -33.42 19.67
CA GLU A 87 1.30 -33.41 19.56
C GLU A 87 1.95 -34.19 20.72
N ALA A 88 1.48 -34.01 21.95
CA ALA A 88 1.96 -34.77 23.11
C ALA A 88 1.67 -36.28 22.98
N GLN A 89 0.48 -36.66 22.49
CA GLN A 89 0.15 -38.07 22.23
C GLN A 89 1.00 -38.67 21.11
N ALA A 90 1.24 -37.93 20.03
CA ALA A 90 2.10 -38.37 18.93
C ALA A 90 3.55 -38.57 19.41
N GLN A 91 4.09 -37.64 20.21
CA GLN A 91 5.42 -37.77 20.79
C GLN A 91 5.54 -38.97 21.74
N ALA A 92 4.53 -39.21 22.59
CA ALA A 92 4.50 -40.37 23.48
C ALA A 92 4.44 -41.71 22.72
N GLN A 93 3.68 -41.77 21.61
CA GLN A 93 3.62 -42.96 20.76
C GLN A 93 4.95 -43.22 20.05
N VAL A 94 5.64 -42.17 19.56
CA VAL A 94 6.97 -42.30 18.95
C VAL A 94 8.01 -42.76 19.98
N ALA A 95 7.99 -42.22 21.20
CA ALA A 95 8.89 -42.65 22.26
C ALA A 95 8.66 -44.12 22.66
N ALA A 96 7.40 -44.55 22.81
CA ALA A 96 7.06 -45.93 23.13
C ALA A 96 7.43 -46.91 22.00
N GLN A 97 7.31 -46.51 20.73
CA GLN A 97 7.74 -47.36 19.61
C GLN A 97 9.26 -47.49 19.52
N ALA A 98 10.02 -46.46 19.89
CA ALA A 98 11.47 -46.51 19.96
C ALA A 98 11.98 -47.44 21.08
N GLU A 99 11.31 -47.43 22.24
CA GLU A 99 11.66 -48.29 23.38
C GLU A 99 11.35 -49.78 23.16
N ASN A 100 10.35 -50.11 22.33
CA ASN A 100 10.04 -51.51 21.96
C ASN A 100 10.87 -52.05 20.78
N ALA A 101 11.70 -51.21 20.15
CA ALA A 101 12.55 -51.58 19.02
C ALA A 101 14.02 -51.85 19.42
N GLU A 102 14.39 -51.59 20.68
CA GLU A 102 15.63 -52.08 21.33
C GLU A 102 15.40 -53.42 22.05
#